data_AF-F1A5S1-F1
#
_entry.id   AF-F1A5S1-F1
#
_cell.length_a   1.000
_cell.length_b   1.000
_cell.length_c   1.000
_cell.angle_alpha   90.00
_cell.angle_beta   90.00
_cell.angle_gamma   90.00
#
_symmetry.space_group_name_H-M   'P 1'
#
loop_
_entity.id
_entity.type
_entity.pdbx_description
1 polymer ?
#
loop_
_entity_poly.entity_id
_entity_poly.type
_entity_poly.pdbx_seq_one_letter_code
_entity_poly.pdbx_strand_id
1 'polypeptide(L)'
;VPSKATEIFLLYGFDSKIEEGDISSNIETVHVFNIKYPLVIPSTVKHVHFYDGYAFPFDQNSIPEGIESAHFHNVSHPVTKTSLPSTIKKLSFNNGYSHPIRPGVISKMVQSVHIGDIKEPLIPESIP
;
A
#
# COMPACT_ATOMS: atom_id res chain seq x y z
N VAL A 1 1.51 20.51 -3.76
CA VAL A 1 2.60 20.05 -2.86
C VAL A 1 3.86 20.87 -3.16
N PRO A 2 4.75 21.19 -2.19
CA PRO A 2 6.00 21.92 -2.47
C PRO A 2 6.91 21.17 -3.45
N SER A 3 7.58 21.88 -4.36
CA SER A 3 8.38 21.29 -5.45
C SER A 3 9.62 20.51 -5.01
N LYS A 4 10.04 20.65 -3.75
CA LYS A 4 11.17 19.91 -3.16
C LYS A 4 10.74 18.74 -2.27
N ALA A 5 9.44 18.59 -1.99
CA ALA A 5 8.97 17.47 -1.18
C ALA A 5 9.17 16.17 -1.97
N THR A 6 9.53 15.08 -1.31
CA THR A 6 9.60 13.74 -1.93
C THR A 6 8.66 12.76 -1.25
N GLU A 7 8.03 13.19 -0.16
CA GLU A 7 7.20 12.38 0.71
C GLU A 7 5.96 13.18 1.11
N ILE A 8 4.81 12.52 1.12
CA ILE A 8 3.56 13.11 1.62
C ILE A 8 2.88 12.20 2.62
N PHE A 9 2.19 12.83 3.57
CA PHE A 9 1.40 12.16 4.59
C PHE A 9 -0.06 12.62 4.48
N LEU A 10 -0.94 11.69 4.16
CA LEU A 10 -2.39 11.86 4.16
C LEU A 10 -2.94 11.32 5.47
N LEU A 11 -2.95 12.19 6.48
CA LEU A 11 -3.20 11.85 7.88
C LEU A 11 -4.68 11.57 8.18
N TYR A 12 -4.93 11.15 9.42
CA TYR A 12 -6.27 10.93 9.96
C TYR A 12 -7.19 12.14 9.74
N GLY A 13 -8.36 11.89 9.16
CA GLY A 13 -9.37 12.92 8.94
C GLY A 13 -9.11 13.81 7.74
N PHE A 14 -8.11 13.49 6.89
CA PHE A 14 -7.97 14.14 5.60
C PHE A 14 -9.24 13.90 4.76
N ASP A 15 -9.97 14.98 4.51
CA ASP A 15 -11.34 14.99 4.00
C ASP A 15 -11.46 15.63 2.62
N SER A 16 -10.34 15.77 1.91
CA SER A 16 -10.29 16.29 0.55
C SER A 16 -10.09 15.15 -0.43
N LYS A 17 -10.74 15.24 -1.60
CA LYS A 17 -10.50 14.31 -2.70
C LYS A 17 -9.18 14.70 -3.39
N ILE A 18 -8.33 13.71 -3.66
CA ILE A 18 -7.11 13.88 -4.45
C ILE A 18 -7.40 13.40 -5.87
N GLU A 19 -7.27 14.31 -6.83
CA GLU A 19 -7.43 14.06 -8.25
C GLU A 19 -6.06 13.83 -8.92
N GLU A 20 -6.09 13.38 -10.17
CA GLU A 20 -4.89 13.24 -10.98
C GLU A 20 -4.18 14.60 -11.13
N GLY A 21 -2.88 14.64 -10.80
CA GLY A 21 -2.05 15.85 -10.87
C GLY A 21 -1.92 16.63 -9.56
N ASP A 22 -2.75 16.35 -8.54
CA ASP A 22 -2.65 17.02 -7.23
C ASP A 22 -1.38 16.65 -6.46
N ILE A 23 -0.99 15.38 -6.57
CA ILE A 23 0.30 14.87 -6.06
C ILE A 23 1.35 15.14 -7.13
N SER A 24 2.30 16.01 -6.80
CA SER A 24 3.37 16.41 -7.71
C SER A 24 4.29 15.23 -8.05
N SER A 25 4.82 15.21 -9.28
CA SER A 25 5.63 14.10 -9.81
C SER A 25 6.96 13.86 -9.08
N ASN A 26 7.42 14.84 -8.28
CA ASN A 26 8.58 14.72 -7.41
C ASN A 26 8.31 13.88 -6.14
N ILE A 27 7.06 13.50 -5.87
CA ILE A 27 6.73 12.61 -4.75
C ILE A 27 7.10 11.17 -5.09
N GLU A 28 7.95 10.61 -4.25
CA GLU A 28 8.46 9.23 -4.32
C GLU A 28 7.78 8.33 -3.28
N THR A 29 7.34 8.88 -2.14
CA THR A 29 6.74 8.14 -1.04
C THR A 29 5.40 8.72 -0.62
N VAL A 30 4.39 7.86 -0.45
CA VAL A 30 3.05 8.26 0.01
C VAL A 30 2.65 7.46 1.24
N HIS A 31 2.30 8.18 2.31
CA HIS A 31 1.76 7.63 3.54
C HIS A 31 0.26 7.92 3.61
N VAL A 32 -0.56 6.88 3.77
CA VAL A 32 -2.02 6.96 3.72
C VAL A 32 -2.60 6.39 5.00
N PHE A 33 -3.32 7.22 5.77
CA PHE A 33 -4.03 6.82 6.98
C PHE A 33 -5.53 6.68 6.68
N ASN A 34 -6.38 7.01 7.66
CA ASN A 34 -7.82 7.10 7.48
C ASN A 34 -8.20 8.37 6.68
N ILE A 35 -8.21 8.23 5.36
CA ILE A 35 -8.67 9.24 4.40
C ILE A 35 -10.16 9.03 4.06
N LYS A 36 -10.86 10.10 3.69
CA LYS A 36 -12.31 10.07 3.41
C LYS A 36 -12.67 9.61 1.99
N TYR A 37 -11.75 9.72 1.04
CA TYR A 37 -11.98 9.40 -0.37
C TYR A 37 -10.91 8.43 -0.89
N PRO A 38 -11.21 7.59 -1.90
CA PRO A 38 -10.20 6.76 -2.54
C PRO A 38 -9.05 7.62 -3.09
N LEU A 39 -7.84 7.12 -2.95
CA LEU A 39 -6.62 7.79 -3.42
C LEU A 39 -6.23 7.28 -4.80
N VAL A 40 -5.88 8.19 -5.71
CA VAL A 40 -5.16 7.86 -6.94
C VAL A 40 -3.67 8.12 -6.71
N ILE A 41 -2.87 7.06 -6.66
CA ILE A 41 -1.42 7.16 -6.46
C ILE A 41 -0.77 7.39 -7.84
N PRO A 42 0.06 8.44 -8.02
CA PRO A 42 0.79 8.65 -9.28
C PRO A 42 1.79 7.53 -9.56
N SER A 43 2.00 7.21 -10.83
CA SER A 43 2.99 6.19 -11.26
C SER A 43 4.45 6.59 -10.99
N THR A 44 4.71 7.84 -10.61
CA THR A 44 6.04 8.30 -10.18
C THR A 44 6.39 7.87 -8.76
N VAL A 45 5.40 7.48 -7.96
CA VAL A 45 5.59 7.02 -6.58
C VAL A 45 6.26 5.64 -6.62
N LYS A 46 7.27 5.47 -5.76
CA LYS A 46 8.03 4.22 -5.61
C LYS A 46 7.64 3.46 -4.36
N HIS A 47 7.16 4.18 -3.33
CA HIS A 47 6.90 3.61 -2.01
C HIS A 47 5.54 4.05 -1.48
N VAL A 48 4.76 3.09 -0.99
CA VAL A 48 3.44 3.35 -0.40
C VAL A 48 3.29 2.67 0.95
N HIS A 49 2.72 3.41 1.89
CA HIS A 49 2.38 2.94 3.23
C HIS A 49 0.89 3.14 3.47
N PHE A 50 0.17 2.04 3.70
CA PHE A 50 -1.24 2.05 4.11
C PHE A 50 -1.33 1.75 5.60
N TYR A 51 -1.68 2.77 6.38
CA TYR A 51 -1.77 2.76 7.83
C TYR A 51 -3.17 2.41 8.33
N ASP A 52 -3.28 2.34 9.65
CA ASP A 52 -4.48 2.01 10.39
C ASP A 52 -5.66 2.88 9.97
N GLY A 53 -6.77 2.21 9.64
CA GLY A 53 -8.01 2.85 9.24
C GLY A 53 -8.10 3.22 7.76
N TYR A 54 -7.15 2.83 6.91
CA TYR A 54 -7.36 2.87 5.46
C TYR A 54 -8.56 1.97 5.09
N ALA A 55 -9.64 2.60 4.63
CA ALA A 55 -10.95 1.97 4.53
C ALA A 55 -11.32 1.49 3.13
N PHE A 56 -10.48 1.71 2.11
CA PHE A 56 -10.81 1.38 0.72
C PHE A 56 -10.25 0.03 0.29
N PRO A 57 -10.89 -0.67 -0.66
CA PRO A 57 -10.35 -1.88 -1.24
C PRO A 57 -9.14 -1.59 -2.13
N PHE A 58 -8.30 -2.60 -2.31
CA PHE A 58 -7.17 -2.57 -3.24
C PHE A 58 -7.57 -3.25 -4.55
N ASP A 59 -8.32 -2.51 -5.37
CA ASP A 59 -8.74 -2.94 -6.69
C ASP A 59 -7.58 -2.94 -7.68
N GLN A 60 -7.84 -3.45 -8.90
CA GLN A 60 -6.85 -3.42 -9.96
C GLN A 60 -6.44 -1.96 -10.22
N ASN A 61 -5.12 -1.70 -10.14
CA ASN A 61 -4.49 -0.38 -10.28
C ASN A 61 -4.58 0.56 -9.07
N SER A 62 -5.14 0.16 -7.92
CA SER A 62 -5.07 0.98 -6.69
C SER A 62 -3.62 1.24 -6.26
N ILE A 63 -2.73 0.28 -6.54
CA ILE A 63 -1.28 0.43 -6.42
C ILE A 63 -0.71 0.37 -7.84
N PRO A 64 -0.21 1.49 -8.39
CA PRO A 64 0.18 1.57 -9.79
C PRO A 64 1.45 0.77 -10.09
N GLU A 65 1.63 0.41 -11.36
CA GLU A 65 2.92 -0.12 -11.85
C GLU A 65 4.04 0.91 -11.64
N GLY A 66 5.22 0.43 -11.22
CA GLY A 66 6.37 1.27 -10.84
C GLY A 66 6.61 1.34 -9.33
N ILE A 67 5.61 0.95 -8.51
CA ILE A 67 5.77 0.81 -7.06
C ILE A 67 6.75 -0.31 -6.74
N GLU A 68 7.80 0.01 -5.99
CA GLU A 68 8.84 -0.94 -5.60
C GLU A 68 8.60 -1.52 -4.21
N SER A 69 7.95 -0.77 -3.31
CA SER A 69 7.70 -1.15 -1.91
C SER A 69 6.28 -0.79 -1.48
N ALA A 70 5.57 -1.76 -0.89
CA ALA A 70 4.27 -1.53 -0.27
C ALA A 70 4.22 -2.07 1.17
N HIS A 71 3.68 -1.27 2.07
CA HIS A 71 3.54 -1.59 3.49
C HIS A 71 2.07 -1.53 3.89
N PHE A 72 1.59 -2.59 4.51
CA PHE A 72 0.20 -2.74 4.95
C PHE A 72 0.14 -2.93 6.45
N HIS A 73 -0.57 -2.03 7.13
CA HIS A 73 -0.87 -2.07 8.56
C HIS A 73 -2.30 -2.56 8.81
N ASN A 74 -3.03 -2.03 9.80
CA ASN A 74 -4.42 -2.42 10.05
C ASN A 74 -5.39 -1.77 9.06
N VAL A 75 -5.37 -2.26 7.82
CA VAL A 75 -6.26 -1.84 6.72
C VAL A 75 -7.59 -2.60 6.76
N SER A 76 -8.68 -1.98 6.31
CA SER A 76 -10.03 -2.58 6.40
C SER A 76 -10.28 -3.70 5.39
N HIS A 77 -9.51 -3.75 4.30
CA HIS A 77 -9.68 -4.72 3.22
C HIS A 77 -8.42 -5.57 3.00
N PRO A 78 -8.58 -6.86 2.66
CA PRO A 78 -7.44 -7.73 2.42
C PRO A 78 -6.66 -7.33 1.17
N VAL A 79 -5.35 -7.48 1.21
CA VAL A 79 -4.50 -7.45 0.01
C VAL A 79 -4.63 -8.79 -0.70
N THR A 80 -4.91 -8.74 -2.00
CA THR A 80 -5.05 -9.92 -2.85
C THR A 80 -3.95 -9.95 -3.92
N LYS A 81 -3.86 -11.05 -4.68
CA LYS A 81 -2.93 -11.17 -5.80
C LYS A 81 -3.12 -10.07 -6.86
N THR A 82 -4.35 -9.58 -7.05
CA THR A 82 -4.67 -8.53 -8.04
C THR A 82 -4.46 -7.12 -7.50
N SER A 83 -4.22 -6.99 -6.19
CA SER A 83 -3.99 -5.71 -5.51
C SER A 83 -2.57 -5.16 -5.71
N LEU A 84 -1.62 -6.03 -6.05
CA LEU A 84 -0.20 -5.69 -6.13
C LEU A 84 0.27 -5.67 -7.60
N PRO A 85 1.05 -4.65 -8.01
CA PRO A 85 1.63 -4.62 -9.34
C PRO A 85 2.72 -5.67 -9.50
N SER A 86 3.03 -6.01 -10.75
CA SER A 86 4.07 -7.00 -11.08
C SER A 86 5.49 -6.54 -10.72
N THR A 87 5.67 -5.22 -10.56
CA THR A 87 6.94 -4.55 -10.25
C THR A 87 7.32 -4.50 -8.77
N ILE A 88 6.41 -4.91 -7.86
CA ILE A 88 6.66 -4.92 -6.41
C ILE A 88 7.87 -5.79 -6.07
N LYS A 89 8.84 -5.21 -5.35
CA LYS A 89 10.06 -5.90 -4.88
C LYS A 89 10.04 -6.14 -3.39
N LYS A 90 9.36 -5.28 -2.62
CA LYS A 90 9.33 -5.31 -1.16
C LYS A 90 7.90 -5.25 -0.64
N LEU A 91 7.57 -6.15 0.28
CA LEU A 91 6.28 -6.18 0.95
C LEU A 91 6.47 -6.19 2.46
N SER A 92 5.58 -5.50 3.16
CA SER A 92 5.52 -5.52 4.62
C SER A 92 4.09 -5.68 5.09
N PHE A 93 3.84 -6.66 5.96
CA PHE A 93 2.60 -6.83 6.71
C PHE A 93 2.93 -6.74 8.21
N ASN A 94 2.43 -5.71 8.89
CA ASN A 94 2.80 -5.43 10.28
C ASN A 94 1.73 -4.60 11.00
N ASN A 95 1.97 -4.18 12.25
CA ASN A 95 1.13 -3.31 13.09
C ASN A 95 -0.36 -3.67 13.05
N GLY A 96 -0.65 -4.95 13.22
CA GLY A 96 -2.01 -5.46 13.34
C GLY A 96 -2.73 -5.65 12.01
N TYR A 97 -2.02 -5.89 10.90
CA TYR A 97 -2.64 -6.40 9.68
C TYR A 97 -3.52 -7.62 10.01
N SER A 98 -4.82 -7.48 9.78
CA SER A 98 -5.86 -8.34 10.37
C SER A 98 -6.51 -9.29 9.37
N HIS A 99 -5.90 -9.43 8.19
CA HIS A 99 -6.40 -10.30 7.12
C HIS A 99 -5.44 -11.45 6.86
N PRO A 100 -5.92 -12.61 6.35
CA PRO A 100 -5.03 -13.69 5.96
C PRO A 100 -4.20 -13.29 4.73
N ILE A 101 -2.90 -13.59 4.76
CA ILE A 101 -2.03 -13.49 3.59
C ILE A 101 -2.20 -14.77 2.77
N ARG A 102 -3.05 -14.74 1.73
CA ARG A 102 -3.37 -15.94 0.93
C ARG A 102 -2.22 -16.34 -0.02
N PRO A 103 -2.13 -17.63 -0.41
CA PRO A 103 -1.17 -18.07 -1.42
C PRO A 103 -1.23 -17.23 -2.69
N GLY A 104 -0.05 -16.84 -3.17
CA GLY A 104 0.12 -16.01 -4.37
C GLY A 104 -0.13 -14.50 -4.18
N VAL A 105 -0.47 -14.03 -2.98
CA VAL A 105 -0.44 -12.58 -2.66
C VAL A 105 1.01 -12.09 -2.71
N ILE A 106 1.91 -12.76 -1.99
CA ILE A 106 3.34 -12.57 -2.14
C ILE A 106 3.74 -13.33 -3.40
N SER A 107 4.18 -12.62 -4.43
CA SER A 107 4.65 -13.25 -5.68
C SER A 107 6.10 -13.72 -5.53
N LYS A 108 6.52 -14.68 -6.37
CA LYS A 108 7.91 -15.16 -6.42
C LYS A 108 8.92 -14.09 -6.87
N MET A 109 8.45 -12.96 -7.41
CA MET A 109 9.30 -11.84 -7.82
C MET A 109 9.64 -10.92 -6.63
N VAL A 110 8.94 -11.05 -5.50
CA VAL A 110 9.20 -10.26 -4.29
C VAL A 110 10.55 -10.68 -3.72
N GLN A 111 11.43 -9.69 -3.55
CA GLN A 111 12.81 -9.89 -3.11
C GLN A 111 12.94 -9.83 -1.58
N SER A 112 12.03 -9.12 -0.92
CA SER A 112 12.05 -8.96 0.54
C SER A 112 10.62 -8.90 1.07
N VAL A 113 10.34 -9.72 2.09
CA VAL A 113 9.08 -9.69 2.83
C VAL A 113 9.37 -9.46 4.30
N HIS A 114 8.72 -8.49 4.91
CA HIS A 114 8.69 -8.30 6.35
C HIS A 114 7.32 -8.70 6.89
N ILE A 115 7.28 -9.62 7.85
CA ILE A 115 6.05 -10.02 8.54
C ILE A 115 6.28 -9.81 10.03
N GLY A 116 5.50 -8.90 10.61
CA GLY A 116 5.59 -8.52 12.03
C GLY A 116 4.32 -8.89 12.80
N ASP A 117 3.72 -7.91 13.47
CA ASP A 117 2.43 -8.04 14.16
C ASP A 117 1.30 -8.22 13.13
N ILE A 118 0.96 -9.47 12.83
CA ILE A 118 -0.23 -9.86 12.06
C ILE A 118 -1.24 -10.55 13.00
N LYS A 119 -2.54 -10.35 12.77
CA LYS A 119 -3.58 -10.95 13.63
C LYS A 119 -4.01 -12.33 13.18
N GLU A 120 -3.89 -12.61 11.89
CA GLU A 120 -4.17 -13.93 11.32
C GLU A 120 -2.87 -14.72 11.16
N PRO A 121 -2.84 -16.02 11.47
CA PRO A 121 -1.65 -16.84 11.28
C PRO A 121 -1.30 -16.97 9.80
N LEU A 122 -0.01 -17.17 9.51
CA LEU A 122 0.42 -17.60 8.19
C LEU A 122 -0.18 -18.98 7.89
N ILE A 123 -0.63 -19.17 6.65
CA ILE A 123 -1.15 -20.45 6.18
C ILE A 123 -0.13 -21.11 5.23
N PRO A 124 -0.24 -22.43 4.99
CA PRO A 124 0.63 -23.10 4.02
C PRO A 124 0.60 -22.38 2.66
N GLU A 125 1.76 -22.27 2.01
CA GLU A 125 1.94 -21.60 0.71
C GLU A 125 1.72 -20.07 0.70
N SER A 126 1.54 -19.42 1.86
CA SER A 126 1.47 -17.94 1.95
C SER A 126 2.77 -17.24 1.56
N ILE A 127 3.91 -17.88 1.84
CA ILE A 127 5.24 -17.39 1.51
C ILE A 127 5.81 -18.34 0.42
N PRO A 128 6.17 -17.84 -0.77
CA PRO A 128 6.63 -18.65 -1.89
C PRO A 128 8.00 -19.31 -1.74
#